data_AF-A0A0D2FT71-F1
#
_entry.id   AF-A0A0D2FT71-F1
#
_cell.length_a   1.000
_cell.length_b   1.000
_cell.length_c   1.000
_cell.angle_alpha   90.00
_cell.angle_beta   90.00
_cell.angle_gamma   90.00
#
_symmetry.space_group_name_H-M   'P 1'
#
loop_
_entity.id
_entity.type
_entity.pdbx_description
1 polymer ?
#
loop_
_entity_poly.entity_id
_entity_poly.type
_entity_poly.pdbx_seq_one_letter_code
_entity_poly.pdbx_strand_id
1 'polypeptide(L)'
;MPRQKSALLTPALRHMLKEFQVDPRAVEGTGRDGRITKEDVQRFLSTRPVAPAMVTARESDSTPSTTTTTARDEVVILHAVQKKMFQVMAQSLTIPHFLYTQNVDITALNSLRQTFHRGIPVCFGRPTDDIASTTKLSLLPFIVKAVS
;
A
#
# COMPACT_ATOMS: atom_id res chain seq x y z
N MET A 1 -16.58 -11.42 -37.13
CA MET A 1 -15.79 -11.42 -35.87
C MET A 1 -16.30 -10.29 -34.98
N PRO A 2 -16.82 -10.55 -33.77
CA PRO A 2 -17.31 -9.47 -32.90
C PRO A 2 -16.12 -8.61 -32.44
N ARG A 3 -16.12 -7.32 -32.82
CA ARG A 3 -15.11 -6.34 -32.37
C ARG A 3 -15.08 -6.31 -30.84
N GLN A 4 -13.91 -6.51 -30.24
CA GLN A 4 -13.76 -6.51 -28.78
C GLN A 4 -14.15 -5.13 -28.21
N LYS A 5 -15.30 -5.04 -27.52
CA LYS A 5 -15.80 -3.81 -26.88
C LYS A 5 -14.79 -3.18 -25.90
N SER A 6 -13.85 -3.96 -25.37
CA SER A 6 -12.77 -3.50 -24.47
C SER A 6 -11.79 -2.52 -25.12
N ALA A 7 -11.64 -2.54 -26.46
CA ALA A 7 -10.76 -1.63 -27.19
C ALA A 7 -11.33 -0.21 -27.35
N LEU A 8 -12.63 -0.03 -27.11
CA LEU A 8 -13.34 1.25 -27.30
C LEU A 8 -13.54 2.02 -25.98
N LEU A 9 -13.01 1.54 -24.85
CA LEU A 9 -13.19 2.18 -23.54
C LEU A 9 -12.09 3.18 -23.19
N THR A 10 -12.51 4.35 -22.72
CA THR A 10 -11.65 5.34 -22.06
C THR A 10 -11.06 4.75 -20.76
N PRO A 11 -9.78 5.01 -20.42
CA PRO A 11 -9.12 4.43 -19.23
C PRO A 11 -9.86 4.62 -17.91
N ALA A 12 -10.50 5.78 -17.71
CA ALA A 12 -11.30 6.07 -16.52
C ALA A 12 -12.49 5.10 -16.35
N LEU A 13 -13.19 4.77 -17.44
CA LEU A 13 -14.33 3.83 -17.40
C LEU A 13 -13.86 2.40 -17.15
N ARG A 14 -12.68 2.01 -17.66
CA ARG A 14 -12.07 0.70 -17.37
C ARG A 14 -11.76 0.55 -15.88
N HIS A 15 -11.30 1.62 -15.23
CA HIS A 15 -11.08 1.64 -13.79
C HIS A 15 -12.39 1.48 -13.02
N MET A 16 -13.41 2.28 -13.35
CA MET A 16 -14.73 2.22 -12.70
C MET A 16 -15.38 0.83 -12.84
N LEU A 17 -15.37 0.24 -14.03
CA LEU A 17 -15.92 -1.11 -14.23
C LEU A 17 -15.18 -2.17 -13.42
N LYS A 18 -13.87 -2.02 -13.22
CA LYS A 18 -13.06 -2.92 -12.39
C LYS A 18 -13.37 -2.76 -10.90
N GLU A 19 -13.57 -1.54 -10.42
CA GLU A 19 -13.98 -1.26 -9.03
C GLU A 19 -15.33 -1.89 -8.70
N PHE A 20 -16.31 -1.75 -9.60
CA PHE A 20 -17.65 -2.30 -9.41
C PHE A 20 -17.82 -3.74 -9.89
N GLN A 21 -16.74 -4.40 -10.34
CA GLN A 21 -16.74 -5.78 -10.87
C GLN A 21 -17.79 -6.01 -11.97
N VAL A 22 -17.94 -5.04 -12.87
CA VAL A 22 -18.90 -5.10 -13.98
C VAL A 22 -18.17 -5.47 -15.26
N ASP A 23 -18.71 -6.45 -15.98
CA ASP A 23 -18.17 -6.85 -17.28
C ASP A 23 -18.49 -5.79 -18.37
N PRO A 24 -17.49 -5.31 -19.12
CA PRO A 24 -17.70 -4.32 -20.19
C PRO A 24 -18.52 -4.85 -21.37
N ARG A 25 -18.84 -6.15 -21.39
CA ARG A 25 -19.70 -6.77 -22.41
C ARG A 25 -21.19 -6.66 -22.06
N ALA A 26 -21.51 -6.60 -20.78
CA ALA A 26 -22.87 -6.58 -20.23
C ALA A 26 -23.51 -5.18 -20.24
N VAL A 27 -22.68 -4.13 -20.31
CA VAL A 27 -23.15 -2.75 -20.41
C VAL A 27 -23.39 -2.39 -21.89
N GLU A 28 -24.60 -1.94 -22.19
CA GLU A 28 -24.96 -1.39 -23.50
C GLU A 28 -24.42 0.04 -23.61
N GLY A 29 -23.56 0.29 -24.60
CA GLY A 29 -22.99 1.61 -24.85
C GLY A 29 -23.87 2.40 -25.81
N THR A 30 -24.35 3.56 -25.38
CA THR A 30 -25.23 4.45 -26.17
C THR A 30 -24.46 5.53 -26.94
N GLY A 31 -23.14 5.59 -26.79
CA GLY A 31 -22.28 6.58 -27.45
C GLY A 31 -22.02 6.32 -28.94
N ARG A 32 -21.42 7.31 -29.61
CA ARG A 32 -20.99 7.22 -31.01
C ARG A 32 -20.04 6.02 -31.20
N ASP A 33 -20.34 5.18 -32.19
CA ASP A 33 -19.67 3.90 -32.49
C ASP A 33 -19.81 2.82 -31.40
N GLY A 34 -20.86 2.87 -30.57
CA GLY A 34 -21.10 1.90 -29.49
C GLY A 34 -20.16 2.07 -28.30
N ARG A 35 -19.61 3.29 -28.12
CA ARG A 35 -18.77 3.64 -26.97
C ARG A 35 -19.62 3.70 -25.70
N ILE A 36 -19.12 3.10 -24.63
CA ILE A 36 -19.75 3.16 -23.30
C ILE A 36 -19.50 4.55 -22.71
N THR A 37 -20.57 5.23 -22.27
CA THR A 37 -20.48 6.52 -21.56
C THR A 37 -20.55 6.32 -20.05
N LYS A 38 -20.30 7.38 -19.27
CA LYS A 38 -20.37 7.32 -17.81
C LYS A 38 -21.81 7.06 -17.35
N GLU A 39 -22.76 7.63 -18.07
CA GLU A 39 -24.19 7.52 -17.83
C GLU A 39 -24.69 6.08 -18.03
N ASP A 40 -24.14 5.37 -19.02
CA ASP A 40 -24.49 3.96 -19.28
C ASP A 40 -24.04 3.04 -18.13
N VAL A 41 -22.82 3.24 -17.61
CA VAL A 41 -22.30 2.49 -16.46
C VAL A 41 -23.11 2.80 -15.22
N GLN A 42 -23.44 4.07 -14.97
CA GLN A 42 -24.24 4.47 -13.83
C GLN A 42 -25.67 3.91 -13.91
N ARG A 43 -26.29 3.93 -15.10
CA ARG A 43 -27.61 3.30 -15.32
C ARG A 43 -27.53 1.81 -15.06
N PHE A 44 -26.52 1.11 -15.55
CA PHE A 44 -26.35 -0.33 -15.29
C PHE A 44 -26.22 -0.63 -13.78
N LEU A 45 -25.48 0.20 -13.04
CA LEU A 45 -25.37 0.07 -11.58
C LEU A 45 -26.70 0.35 -10.87
N SER A 46 -27.47 1.35 -11.30
CA SER A 46 -28.78 1.69 -10.72
C SER A 46 -29.87 0.67 -11.06
N THR A 47 -29.77 0.01 -12.22
CA THR A 47 -30.79 -0.96 -12.67
C THR A 47 -30.47 -2.39 -12.23
N ARG A 48 -29.37 -2.61 -11.51
CA ARG A 48 -29.02 -3.93 -10.97
C ARG A 48 -30.11 -4.38 -9.98
N PRO A 49 -30.91 -5.41 -10.29
CA PRO A 49 -31.77 -5.99 -9.27
C PRO A 49 -30.88 -6.64 -8.22
N VAL A 50 -31.06 -6.24 -6.96
CA VAL A 50 -30.52 -6.96 -5.81
C VAL A 50 -31.23 -8.32 -5.80
N ALA A 51 -30.57 -9.35 -6.33
CA ALA A 51 -30.95 -10.73 -6.05
C ALA A 51 -30.60 -11.04 -4.58
N PRO A 52 -31.48 -11.72 -3.83
CA PRO A 52 -31.50 -11.68 -2.38
C PRO A 52 -30.31 -12.42 -1.77
N ALA A 53 -29.67 -11.77 -0.81
CA ALA A 53 -28.75 -12.42 0.12
C ALA A 53 -29.56 -13.39 0.98
N MET A 54 -29.27 -14.69 0.84
CA MET A 54 -29.81 -15.73 1.70
C MET A 54 -29.15 -15.62 3.07
N VAL A 55 -29.88 -15.04 4.03
CA VAL A 55 -29.54 -15.04 5.45
C VAL A 55 -29.82 -16.44 5.99
N THR A 56 -28.80 -17.12 6.52
CA THR A 56 -29.01 -18.23 7.45
C THR A 56 -28.30 -17.87 8.74
N ALA A 57 -29.10 -17.47 9.72
CA ALA A 57 -28.71 -17.38 11.11
C ALA A 57 -28.51 -18.80 11.68
N ARG A 58 -27.40 -19.00 12.39
CA ARG A 58 -27.28 -20.08 13.38
C ARG A 58 -26.35 -19.62 14.49
N GLU A 59 -26.96 -19.17 15.59
CA GLU A 59 -26.33 -19.12 16.90
C GLU A 59 -26.13 -20.56 17.41
N SER A 60 -24.98 -20.85 18.00
CA SER A 60 -24.83 -21.45 19.35
C SER A 60 -23.42 -22.04 19.53
N ASP A 61 -22.82 -21.61 20.65
CA ASP A 61 -21.86 -22.33 21.48
C ASP A 61 -20.39 -22.47 21.01
N SER A 62 -19.47 -21.87 21.78
CA SER A 62 -18.03 -22.06 21.62
C SER A 62 -17.36 -22.19 22.98
N THR A 63 -17.17 -23.44 23.40
CA THR A 63 -16.07 -23.85 24.26
C THR A 63 -14.74 -23.63 23.51
N PRO A 64 -13.62 -23.31 24.20
CA PRO A 64 -12.35 -23.06 23.54
C PRO A 64 -11.71 -24.39 23.13
N SER A 65 -12.11 -24.92 21.97
CA SER A 65 -11.33 -25.95 21.30
C SER A 65 -10.03 -25.32 20.80
N THR A 66 -8.93 -25.75 21.42
CA THR A 66 -7.57 -25.55 20.92
C THR A 66 -7.51 -26.10 19.51
N THR A 67 -7.65 -25.22 18.53
CA THR A 67 -7.49 -25.58 17.12
C THR A 67 -6.00 -25.56 16.88
N THR A 68 -5.40 -26.74 16.89
CA THR A 68 -4.12 -27.01 16.28
C THR A 68 -4.29 -26.69 14.79
N THR A 69 -4.10 -25.42 14.43
CA THR A 69 -4.06 -24.99 13.05
C THR A 69 -2.83 -25.63 12.44
N THR A 70 -3.01 -26.80 11.84
CA THR A 70 -2.13 -27.31 10.79
C THR A 70 -1.77 -26.11 9.91
N ALA A 71 -0.54 -25.62 10.01
CA ALA A 71 -0.08 -24.50 9.20
C ALA A 71 -0.12 -24.99 7.75
N ARG A 72 -1.20 -24.63 7.05
CA ARG A 72 -1.36 -24.92 5.63
C ARG A 72 -0.68 -23.77 4.89
N ASP A 73 0.16 -24.12 3.92
CA ASP A 73 0.77 -23.13 3.05
C ASP A 73 -0.33 -22.42 2.25
N GLU A 74 -0.39 -21.09 2.40
CA GLU A 74 -1.27 -20.23 1.63
C GLU A 74 -0.43 -19.41 0.64
N VAL A 75 -0.78 -19.52 -0.64
CA VAL A 75 -0.09 -18.77 -1.70
C VAL A 75 -0.67 -17.36 -1.78
N VAL A 76 0.08 -16.38 -1.28
CA VAL A 76 -0.28 -14.96 -1.35
C VAL A 76 0.33 -14.31 -2.58
N ILE A 77 -0.49 -13.53 -3.32
CA ILE A 77 -0.04 -12.78 -4.50
C ILE A 77 0.74 -11.54 -4.07
N LEU A 78 1.96 -11.37 -4.59
CA LEU A 78 2.80 -10.20 -4.30
C LEU A 78 2.26 -8.93 -4.99
N HIS A 79 2.19 -7.83 -4.23
CA HIS A 79 1.88 -6.51 -4.78
C HIS A 79 3.02 -6.01 -5.69
N ALA A 80 2.73 -5.12 -6.63
CA ALA A 80 3.72 -4.53 -7.54
C ALA A 80 4.99 -3.98 -6.84
N VAL A 81 4.87 -3.29 -5.70
CA VAL A 81 6.02 -2.78 -4.92
C VAL A 81 6.83 -3.94 -4.35
N GLN A 82 6.18 -4.93 -3.73
CA GLN A 82 6.85 -6.11 -3.18
C GLN A 82 7.57 -6.91 -4.28
N LYS A 83 6.96 -7.06 -5.45
CA LYS A 83 7.58 -7.70 -6.61
C LYS A 83 8.83 -6.95 -7.06
N LYS A 84 8.81 -5.62 -7.05
CA LYS A 84 9.99 -4.79 -7.37
C LYS A 84 11.08 -4.89 -6.30
N MET A 85 10.70 -4.87 -5.02
CA MET A 85 11.63 -5.11 -3.91
C MET A 85 12.31 -6.47 -4.06
N PHE A 86 11.55 -7.53 -4.35
CA PHE A 86 12.08 -8.87 -4.59
C PHE A 86 13.07 -8.89 -5.76
N GLN A 87 12.73 -8.26 -6.89
CA GLN A 87 13.63 -8.18 -8.04
C GLN A 87 14.97 -7.51 -7.68
N VAL A 88 14.93 -6.39 -6.96
CA VAL A 88 16.14 -5.65 -6.56
C VAL A 88 16.96 -6.44 -5.54
N MET A 89 16.31 -7.03 -4.54
CA MET A 89 17.00 -7.87 -3.53
C MET A 89 17.61 -9.13 -4.14
N ALA A 90 16.95 -9.76 -5.12
CA ALA A 90 17.51 -10.92 -5.81
C ALA A 90 18.74 -10.54 -6.64
N GLN A 91 18.72 -9.37 -7.29
CA GLN A 91 19.87 -8.87 -8.06
C GLN A 91 21.08 -8.58 -7.16
N SER A 92 20.89 -8.07 -5.95
CA SER A 92 22.01 -7.75 -5.05
C SER A 92 22.83 -8.96 -4.63
N LEU A 93 22.25 -10.18 -4.63
CA LEU A 93 22.98 -11.42 -4.32
C LEU A 93 24.11 -11.74 -5.32
N THR A 94 24.11 -11.10 -6.49
CA THR A 94 25.20 -11.23 -7.49
C THR A 94 26.48 -10.53 -7.04
N ILE A 95 26.36 -9.54 -6.14
CA ILE A 95 27.48 -8.75 -5.67
C ILE A 95 28.22 -9.55 -4.59
N PRO A 96 29.55 -9.76 -4.69
CA PRO A 96 30.30 -10.42 -3.63
C PRO A 96 30.32 -9.53 -2.37
N HIS A 97 29.50 -9.87 -1.39
CA HIS A 97 29.41 -9.11 -0.13
C HIS A 97 30.64 -9.35 0.74
N PHE A 98 31.38 -8.28 1.03
CA PHE A 98 32.44 -8.25 2.04
C PHE A 98 31.94 -7.45 3.25
N LEU A 99 32.08 -8.01 4.45
CA LEU A 99 31.63 -7.37 5.70
C LEU A 99 32.84 -6.94 6.52
N TYR A 100 32.86 -5.68 6.92
CA TYR A 100 33.84 -5.10 7.84
C TYR A 100 33.12 -4.46 9.03
N THR A 101 33.63 -4.71 10.23
CA THR A 101 33.07 -4.14 11.47
C THR A 101 34.16 -3.47 12.28
N GLN A 102 33.83 -2.34 12.89
CA GLN A 102 34.70 -1.62 13.82
C GLN A 102 33.87 -1.11 14.99
N ASN A 103 34.50 -1.03 16.17
CA ASN A 103 33.89 -0.42 17.34
C ASN A 103 34.29 1.05 17.41
N VAL A 104 33.32 1.93 17.68
CA VAL A 104 33.53 3.38 17.76
C VAL A 104 32.99 3.88 19.09
N ASP A 105 33.80 4.64 19.83
CA ASP A 105 33.36 5.32 21.04
C ASP A 105 32.55 6.58 20.68
N ILE A 106 31.32 6.66 21.19
CA ILE A 106 30.37 7.75 20.93
C ILE A 106 30.15 8.66 22.15
N THR A 107 30.94 8.52 23.20
CA THR A 107 30.76 9.25 24.48
C THR A 107 30.74 10.76 24.29
N ALA A 108 31.72 11.31 23.57
CA ALA A 108 31.81 12.75 23.29
C ALA A 108 30.65 13.28 22.41
N LEU A 109 30.14 12.43 21.51
CA LEU A 109 29.04 12.79 20.64
C LEU A 109 27.71 12.82 21.41
N ASN A 110 27.53 11.91 22.37
CA ASN A 110 26.34 11.90 23.22
C ASN A 110 26.30 13.11 24.18
N SER A 111 27.45 13.56 24.70
CA SER A 111 27.49 14.80 25.50
C SER A 111 27.12 16.03 24.66
N LEU A 112 27.67 16.14 23.45
CA LEU A 112 27.35 17.23 22.52
C LEU A 112 25.88 17.20 22.05
N ARG A 113 25.31 16.00 21.86
CA ARG A 113 23.88 15.85 21.57
C ARG A 113 23.02 16.43 22.69
N GLN A 114 23.39 16.20 23.96
CA GLN A 114 22.65 16.73 25.11
C GLN A 114 22.78 18.25 25.22
N THR A 115 23.95 18.82 24.93
CA THR A 115 24.12 20.29 24.92
C THR A 115 23.27 20.94 23.83
N PHE A 116 23.25 20.38 22.63
CA PHE A 116 22.41 20.90 21.54
C PHE A 116 20.92 20.67 21.79
N HIS A 117 20.53 19.56 22.40
CA HIS A 117 19.14 19.32 22.76
C HIS A 117 18.60 20.35 23.77
N ARG A 118 19.48 20.92 24.60
CA ARG A 118 19.15 22.02 25.53
C ARG A 118 19.16 23.40 24.88
N GLY A 119 20.00 23.61 23.86
CA GLY A 119 20.30 24.93 23.30
C GLY A 119 19.65 25.28 21.96
N ILE A 120 18.96 24.36 21.29
CA ILE A 120 18.34 24.62 19.98
C ILE A 120 16.87 25.05 20.16
N PRO A 121 16.52 26.34 19.93
CA PRO A 121 15.16 26.71 19.59
C PRO A 121 14.81 26.15 18.20
N VAL A 122 13.62 25.54 18.13
CA VAL A 122 13.17 24.68 17.04
C VAL A 122 12.92 25.50 15.76
N CYS A 123 13.77 25.34 14.73
CA CYS A 123 13.54 25.94 13.41
C CYS A 123 13.67 24.94 12.24
N PHE A 124 13.91 23.66 12.52
CA PHE A 124 14.11 22.64 11.48
C PHE A 124 12.88 21.73 11.35
N GLY A 125 11.72 22.33 11.09
CA GLY A 125 10.46 21.63 10.91
C GLY A 125 9.49 22.45 10.07
N ARG A 126 8.80 21.80 9.13
CA ARG A 126 7.73 22.40 8.34
C ARG A 126 6.64 22.89 9.31
N PRO A 127 6.09 24.11 9.16
CA PRO A 127 5.01 24.57 10.01
C PRO A 127 3.73 23.88 9.54
N THR A 128 3.46 22.72 10.11
CA THR A 128 2.13 22.12 10.06
C THR A 128 1.80 21.76 11.51
N ASP A 129 1.12 22.70 12.13
CA ASP A 129 0.11 22.56 13.19
C ASP A 129 0.14 21.20 13.88
N ASP A 130 0.79 21.16 15.05
CA ASP A 130 0.31 20.49 16.27
C ASP A 130 1.39 20.54 17.38
N ILE A 131 1.01 21.20 18.49
CA ILE A 131 1.51 21.14 19.87
C ILE A 131 2.93 20.56 20.07
N ALA A 132 3.91 21.44 20.33
CA ALA A 132 5.13 21.14 21.08
C ALA A 132 5.97 19.93 20.62
N SER A 133 6.18 19.76 19.32
CA SER A 133 7.20 18.81 18.82
C SER A 133 8.61 19.35 19.06
N THR A 134 9.08 19.25 20.31
CA THR A 134 10.51 19.30 20.63
C THR A 134 11.17 18.24 19.77
N THR A 135 11.90 18.65 18.73
CA THR A 135 12.61 17.71 17.86
C THR A 135 13.69 17.04 18.70
N LYS A 136 13.40 15.81 19.14
CA LYS A 136 14.36 15.00 19.90
C LYS A 136 15.52 14.66 18.97
N LEU A 137 16.71 15.16 19.32
CA LEU A 137 17.90 14.91 18.54
C LEU A 137 18.36 13.46 18.78
N SER A 138 18.18 12.61 17.77
CA SER A 138 18.74 11.26 17.69
C SER A 138 20.22 11.31 17.31
N LEU A 139 20.94 10.20 17.48
CA LEU A 139 22.32 10.03 16.96
C LEU A 139 22.36 9.90 15.43
N LEU A 140 21.25 9.47 14.83
CA LEU A 140 21.12 9.21 13.38
C LEU A 140 21.56 10.39 12.48
N PRO A 141 21.15 11.66 12.69
CA PRO A 141 21.63 12.78 11.87
C PRO A 141 23.15 12.96 11.89
N PHE A 142 23.82 12.71 13.01
CA PHE A 142 25.27 12.78 13.08
C PHE A 142 25.94 11.66 12.26
N ILE A 143 25.38 10.46 12.31
CA ILE A 143 25.88 9.30 11.53
C ILE A 143 25.68 9.57 10.04
N VAL A 144 24.49 10.02 9.63
CA VAL A 144 24.22 10.36 8.22
C VAL A 144 25.19 11.45 7.75
N LYS A 145 25.45 12.49 8.56
CA LYS A 145 26.37 13.57 8.19
C LYS A 145 27.84 13.12 8.11
N ALA A 146 28.25 12.13 8.88
CA ALA A 146 29.61 11.58 8.83
C ALA A 146 29.82 10.63 7.65
N VAL A 147 28.76 9.94 7.19
CA VAL A 147 28.79 8.98 6.08
C VAL A 147 28.53 9.65 4.72
N SER A 148 27.79 10.76 4.70
CA SER A 148 27.47 11.54 3.47
C SER A 148 28.58 12.51 3.11
#